data_AF-A0A453JWC9-F1
#
_entry.id   AF-A0A453JWC9-F1
#
_cell.length_a   1.000
_cell.length_b   1.000
_cell.length_c   1.000
_cell.angle_alpha   90.00
_cell.angle_beta   90.00
_cell.angle_gamma   90.00
#
_symmetry.space_group_name_H-M   'P 1'
#
loop_
_entity.id
_entity.type
_entity.pdbx_description
1 polymer ?
#
loop_
_entity_poly.entity_id
_entity_poly.type
_entity_poly.pdbx_seq_one_letter_code
_entity_poly.pdbx_strand_id
1 'polypeptide(L)'
;VWLAVPKLEEKDLAYILFLVTFLLLQDAEGILVANIRSYMGGVDLWKNEDSVSDTFQPQSMHDKTLEVVSFTGMLHLGRLQVGLSRAQRLAQGHHIKIEITTPMPIQVDGEPWSQEPCTIEVSHHAQAFMLKRVSEEPISHAASIMADILENAENSGTISASQKSALLQEIASRLL
;
A
#
# COMPACT_ATOMS: atom_id res chain seq x y z
N VAL A 1 7.72 7.15 8.75
CA VAL A 1 8.04 8.30 7.87
C VAL A 1 7.37 8.10 6.54
N TRP A 2 6.17 8.63 6.41
CA TRP A 2 5.49 8.86 5.14
C TRP A 2 5.89 10.23 4.62
N LEU A 3 6.01 10.45 3.31
CA LEU A 3 6.10 11.80 2.74
C LEU A 3 5.05 11.90 1.63
N ALA A 4 4.00 12.70 1.83
CA ALA A 4 2.98 12.95 0.80
C ALA A 4 3.13 14.36 0.21
N VAL A 5 3.18 14.47 -1.12
CA VAL A 5 3.28 15.75 -1.86
C VAL A 5 2.00 15.98 -2.67
N PRO A 6 1.20 17.03 -2.46
CA PRO A 6 0.03 17.34 -3.31
C PRO A 6 0.34 18.23 -4.53
N LYS A 7 -0.42 17.97 -5.61
CA LYS A 7 -0.65 18.71 -6.87
C LYS A 7 0.36 19.78 -7.29
N LEU A 8 1.07 19.48 -8.39
CA LEU A 8 1.82 20.43 -9.21
C LEU A 8 0.88 21.08 -10.25
N GLU A 9 1.01 22.39 -10.49
CA GLU A 9 0.47 22.98 -11.71
C GLU A 9 1.42 22.68 -12.89
N GLU A 10 0.89 22.67 -14.12
CA GLU A 10 1.59 22.30 -15.37
C GLU A 10 2.88 23.11 -15.65
N LYS A 11 3.14 24.16 -14.86
CA LYS A 11 4.31 25.04 -14.91
C LYS A 11 5.37 24.76 -13.83
N ASP A 12 5.09 23.85 -12.90
CA ASP A 12 5.92 23.56 -11.73
C ASP A 12 6.80 22.30 -11.92
N LEU A 13 6.89 21.80 -13.15
CA LEU A 13 7.67 20.62 -13.52
C LEU A 13 9.17 20.91 -13.42
N ALA A 14 9.73 20.77 -12.22
CA ALA A 14 11.17 20.76 -12.04
C ALA A 14 11.65 19.50 -11.30
N TYR A 15 12.25 18.65 -12.13
CA TYR A 15 13.37 17.73 -11.95
C TYR A 15 13.74 17.34 -10.51
N ILE A 16 13.59 16.03 -10.21
CA ILE A 16 14.17 15.35 -9.04
C ILE A 16 15.47 14.67 -9.47
N LEU A 17 16.62 15.11 -8.97
CA LEU A 17 17.94 14.58 -9.36
C LEU A 17 18.57 13.64 -8.32
N PHE A 18 18.50 12.32 -8.56
CA PHE A 18 19.65 11.38 -8.54
C PHE A 18 19.32 10.11 -9.36
N LEU A 19 20.01 9.94 -10.49
CA LEU A 19 20.12 8.77 -11.38
C LEU A 19 18.87 7.97 -11.84
N VAL A 20 17.65 8.40 -11.55
CA VAL A 20 16.47 8.09 -12.38
C VAL A 20 15.60 9.35 -12.43
N THR A 21 15.69 10.09 -13.54
CA THR A 21 14.86 11.26 -13.81
C THR A 21 13.42 10.81 -14.02
N PHE A 22 12.62 10.70 -12.95
CA PHE A 22 11.18 10.66 -13.08
C PHE A 22 10.72 12.10 -13.27
N LEU A 23 10.58 12.53 -14.53
CA LEU A 23 9.56 13.53 -14.84
C LEU A 23 8.29 13.00 -14.20
N LEU A 24 7.76 13.70 -13.18
CA LEU A 24 6.48 13.32 -12.60
C LEU A 24 5.51 13.14 -13.77
N LEU A 25 5.00 11.91 -13.91
CA LEU A 25 4.09 11.57 -15.00
C LEU A 25 2.99 12.63 -15.01
N GLN A 26 2.56 13.04 -16.21
CA GLN A 26 1.60 14.14 -16.41
C GLN A 26 0.35 14.10 -15.52
N ASP A 27 -0.01 12.92 -14.98
CA ASP A 27 -1.20 12.72 -14.17
C ASP A 27 -0.94 12.53 -12.66
N ALA A 28 0.32 12.49 -12.21
CA ALA A 28 0.64 12.24 -10.80
C ALA A 28 0.32 13.48 -9.94
N GLU A 29 -0.70 13.36 -9.08
CA GLU A 29 -1.09 14.42 -8.14
C GLU A 29 -0.43 14.26 -6.76
N GLY A 30 0.22 13.12 -6.51
CA GLY A 30 1.11 12.99 -5.37
C GLY A 30 2.04 11.80 -5.38
N ILE A 31 3.09 11.94 -4.59
CA ILE A 31 4.12 10.93 -4.32
C ILE A 31 4.00 10.50 -2.87
N LEU A 32 4.23 9.22 -2.60
CA LEU A 32 4.39 8.68 -1.27
C LEU A 32 5.71 7.91 -1.16
N VAL A 33 6.52 8.26 -0.17
CA VAL A 33 7.63 7.42 0.31
C VAL A 33 7.17 6.64 1.54
N ALA A 34 7.37 5.33 1.54
CA ALA A 34 6.83 4.41 2.54
C ALA A 34 7.91 3.49 3.10
N ASN A 35 7.82 3.20 4.41
CA ASN A 35 8.62 2.17 5.08
C ASN A 35 7.75 1.02 5.64
N ILE A 36 6.44 1.21 5.69
CA ILE A 36 5.48 0.19 6.14
C ILE A 36 4.38 0.05 5.09
N ARG A 37 3.62 -1.04 5.16
CA ARG A 37 2.64 -1.40 4.12
C ARG A 37 1.46 -0.45 3.98
N SER A 38 0.92 0.00 5.10
CA SER A 38 -0.41 0.59 5.14
C SER A 38 -0.36 2.12 5.17
N TYR A 39 -0.90 2.78 4.16
CA TYR A 39 -1.10 4.22 4.15
C TYR A 39 -2.54 4.60 4.51
N MET A 40 -2.70 5.66 5.30
CA MET A 40 -4.00 6.19 5.75
C MET A 40 -4.91 5.08 6.33
N GLY A 41 -6.15 4.97 5.88
CA GLY A 41 -7.15 4.01 6.36
C GLY A 41 -6.87 2.54 6.03
N GLY A 42 -5.60 2.13 6.01
CA GLY A 42 -5.18 0.75 5.79
C GLY A 42 -4.90 0.38 4.34
N VAL A 43 -4.72 1.35 3.44
CA VAL A 43 -4.51 1.10 2.01
C VAL A 43 -3.11 0.55 1.78
N ASP A 44 -3.00 -0.61 1.12
CA ASP A 44 -1.72 -1.17 0.67
C ASP A 44 -1.42 -0.66 -0.74
N LEU A 45 -0.52 0.33 -0.84
CA LEU A 45 -0.17 0.98 -2.11
C LEU A 45 0.94 0.25 -2.87
N TRP A 46 1.65 -0.68 -2.24
CA TRP A 46 2.70 -1.47 -2.89
C TRP A 46 2.17 -2.79 -3.46
N LYS A 47 0.97 -3.21 -3.04
CA LYS A 47 0.33 -4.42 -3.54
C LYS A 47 0.13 -4.37 -5.05
N ASN A 48 0.76 -5.31 -5.74
CA ASN A 48 0.48 -5.60 -7.14
C ASN A 48 0.32 -7.11 -7.33
N GLU A 49 -0.83 -7.52 -7.85
CA GLU A 49 -1.15 -8.94 -8.12
C GLU A 49 -0.71 -9.37 -9.53
N ASP A 50 -0.40 -8.40 -10.41
CA ASP A 50 0.02 -8.66 -11.79
C ASP A 50 1.56 -8.76 -11.83
N SER A 51 2.08 -9.93 -11.45
CA SER A 51 3.51 -10.19 -11.22
C SER A 51 4.34 -10.48 -12.48
N VAL A 52 3.79 -10.30 -13.69
CA VAL A 52 4.38 -10.89 -14.91
C VAL A 52 5.53 -10.05 -15.48
N SER A 53 5.62 -8.76 -15.13
CA SER A 53 6.62 -7.85 -15.71
C SER A 53 7.29 -6.92 -14.70
N ASP A 54 7.10 -7.16 -13.41
CA ASP A 54 7.53 -6.20 -12.41
C ASP A 54 8.90 -6.54 -11.84
N THR A 55 9.80 -5.55 -11.83
CA THR A 55 11.19 -5.70 -11.39
C THR A 55 11.38 -5.35 -9.92
N PHE A 56 10.33 -4.94 -9.21
CA PHE A 56 10.42 -4.57 -7.81
C PHE A 56 10.34 -5.77 -6.87
N GLN A 57 10.95 -5.61 -5.70
CA GLN A 57 10.88 -6.62 -4.64
C GLN A 57 9.59 -6.49 -3.84
N PRO A 58 9.14 -7.58 -3.19
CA PRO A 58 8.07 -7.50 -2.19
C PRO A 58 8.43 -6.51 -1.08
N GLN A 59 7.49 -5.67 -0.67
CA GLN A 59 7.70 -4.71 0.41
C GLN A 59 7.91 -5.42 1.76
N SER A 60 8.87 -4.94 2.53
CA SER A 60 9.16 -5.42 3.88
C SER A 60 9.66 -4.28 4.76
N MET A 61 9.07 -4.13 5.95
CA MET A 61 9.52 -3.12 6.92
C MET A 61 10.85 -3.48 7.61
N HIS A 62 11.44 -4.64 7.31
CA HIS A 62 12.62 -5.18 7.97
C HIS A 62 13.88 -5.15 7.10
N ASP A 63 13.74 -4.86 5.80
CA ASP A 63 14.85 -4.89 4.85
C ASP A 63 15.56 -3.53 4.68
N LYS A 64 15.05 -2.48 5.34
CA LYS A 64 15.54 -1.09 5.28
C LYS A 64 15.41 -0.46 3.88
N THR A 65 14.57 -1.03 3.04
CA THR A 65 14.21 -0.49 1.73
C THR A 65 12.96 0.37 1.90
N LEU A 66 12.95 1.51 1.21
CA LEU A 66 11.81 2.42 1.13
C LEU A 66 11.14 2.25 -0.23
N GLU A 67 9.81 2.23 -0.21
CA GLU A 67 8.97 2.18 -1.39
C GLU A 67 8.53 3.59 -1.81
N VAL A 68 8.61 3.88 -3.12
CA VAL A 68 8.13 5.14 -3.69
C VAL A 68 7.00 4.85 -4.65
N VAL A 69 5.82 5.41 -4.40
CA VAL A 69 4.63 5.27 -5.25
C VAL A 69 4.06 6.63 -5.63
N SER A 70 3.32 6.69 -6.73
CA SER A 70 2.48 7.84 -7.09
C SER A 70 1.00 7.48 -7.21
N PHE A 71 0.16 8.49 -7.03
CA PHE A 71 -1.29 8.39 -7.18
C PHE A 71 -1.89 9.65 -7.80
N THR A 72 -3.02 9.49 -8.49
CA THR A 72 -3.74 10.55 -9.20
C THR A 72 -4.97 11.01 -8.39
N GLY A 73 -4.71 11.76 -7.33
CA GLY A 73 -5.74 12.45 -6.54
C GLY A 73 -6.57 11.57 -5.58
N MET A 74 -7.54 12.20 -4.93
CA MET A 74 -8.35 11.55 -3.87
C MET A 74 -9.27 10.45 -4.40
N LEU A 75 -9.83 10.61 -5.60
CA LEU A 75 -10.70 9.59 -6.19
C LEU A 75 -9.92 8.30 -6.49
N HIS A 76 -8.67 8.43 -6.94
CA HIS A 76 -7.79 7.28 -7.13
C HIS A 76 -7.48 6.60 -5.80
N LEU A 77 -7.14 7.35 -4.74
CA LEU A 77 -6.96 6.80 -3.39
C LEU A 77 -8.21 6.07 -2.87
N GLY A 78 -9.41 6.60 -3.12
CA GLY A 78 -10.66 5.93 -2.77
C GLY A 78 -10.85 4.59 -3.48
N ARG A 79 -10.48 4.51 -4.77
CA ARG A 79 -10.51 3.25 -5.55
C ARG A 79 -9.44 2.26 -5.07
N LEU A 80 -8.26 2.74 -4.67
CA LEU A 80 -7.19 1.94 -4.08
C LEU A 80 -7.65 1.26 -2.80
N GLN A 81 -8.36 1.99 -1.94
CA GLN A 81 -8.88 1.48 -0.66
C GLN A 81 -9.87 0.31 -0.85
N VAL A 82 -10.66 0.32 -1.92
CA VAL A 82 -11.62 -0.76 -2.23
C VAL A 82 -11.09 -1.80 -3.22
N GLY A 83 -9.81 -1.72 -3.60
CA GLY A 83 -9.18 -2.67 -4.52
C GLY A 83 -9.59 -2.55 -5.99
N LEU A 84 -10.18 -1.42 -6.39
CA LEU A 84 -10.62 -1.16 -7.78
C LEU A 84 -9.54 -0.45 -8.62
N SER A 85 -8.38 -0.14 -8.05
CA SER A 85 -7.26 0.49 -8.74
C SER A 85 -5.92 0.10 -8.10
N ARG A 86 -4.80 0.54 -8.69
CA ARG A 86 -3.45 0.26 -8.20
C ARG A 86 -2.57 1.50 -8.30
N ALA A 87 -1.77 1.74 -7.26
CA ALA A 87 -0.84 2.84 -7.27
C ALA A 87 0.30 2.52 -8.22
N GLN A 88 0.90 3.54 -8.80
CA GLN A 88 2.05 3.34 -9.66
C GLN A 88 3.30 3.25 -8.79
N ARG A 89 3.99 2.12 -8.84
CA ARG A 89 5.29 1.94 -8.19
C ARG A 89 6.37 2.62 -9.02
N LEU A 90 7.12 3.51 -8.38
CA LEU A 90 8.13 4.33 -9.03
C LEU A 90 9.54 3.82 -8.72
N ALA A 91 9.83 3.53 -7.45
CA ALA A 91 11.16 3.11 -7.04
C ALA A 91 11.15 2.31 -5.73
N GLN A 92 12.23 1.57 -5.50
CA GLN A 92 12.60 0.99 -4.22
C GLN A 92 14.07 1.31 -3.94
N GLY A 93 14.41 1.71 -2.71
CA GLY A 93 15.80 2.03 -2.37
C GLY A 93 16.05 2.32 -0.89
N HIS A 94 17.32 2.27 -0.48
CA HIS A 94 17.74 2.51 0.90
C HIS A 94 17.92 4.00 1.24
N HIS A 95 18.07 4.83 0.20
CA HIS A 95 18.25 6.27 0.30
C HIS A 95 17.49 6.92 -0.86
N ILE A 96 16.49 7.72 -0.52
CA ILE A 96 15.60 8.41 -1.46
C ILE A 96 15.90 9.90 -1.37
N LYS A 97 16.18 10.51 -2.52
CA LYS A 97 16.40 11.95 -2.63
C LYS A 97 15.29 12.56 -3.47
N ILE A 98 14.65 13.59 -2.93
CA ILE A 98 13.53 14.31 -3.54
C ILE A 98 13.93 15.77 -3.64
N GLU A 99 13.90 16.30 -4.86
CA GLU A 99 14.12 17.72 -5.11
C GLU A 99 12.77 18.41 -5.23
N ILE A 100 12.59 19.45 -4.44
CA ILE A 100 11.41 20.30 -4.43
C ILE A 100 11.86 21.65 -4.95
N THR A 101 11.25 22.09 -6.04
CA THR A 101 11.65 23.31 -6.75
C THR A 101 10.63 24.43 -6.62
N THR A 102 9.41 24.10 -6.19
CA THR A 102 8.32 25.04 -5.94
C THR A 102 7.76 24.81 -4.54
N PRO A 103 7.23 25.85 -3.88
CA PRO A 103 6.56 25.67 -2.60
C PRO A 103 5.39 24.69 -2.72
N MET A 104 5.34 23.68 -1.86
CA MET A 104 4.29 22.66 -1.90
C MET A 104 3.94 22.14 -0.50
N PRO A 105 2.70 21.68 -0.27
CA PRO A 105 2.37 21.01 0.98
C PRO A 105 3.15 19.70 1.06
N ILE A 106 3.68 19.37 2.23
CA ILE A 106 4.14 18.02 2.51
C ILE A 106 3.64 17.57 3.87
N GLN A 107 3.56 16.26 4.06
CA GLN A 107 3.18 15.68 5.35
C GLN A 107 4.10 14.52 5.70
N VAL A 108 4.55 14.49 6.95
CA VAL A 108 5.31 13.37 7.50
C VAL A 108 4.64 12.80 8.74
N ASP A 109 4.36 11.49 8.70
CA ASP A 109 3.78 10.73 9.82
C ASP A 109 2.52 11.36 10.46
N GLY A 110 1.75 12.11 9.68
CA GLY A 110 0.54 12.80 10.17
C GLY A 110 0.67 14.31 10.24
N GLU A 111 1.88 14.85 10.26
CA GLU A 111 2.17 16.26 10.49
C GLU A 111 2.39 17.02 9.17
N PRO A 112 1.48 17.91 8.76
CA PRO A 112 1.61 18.67 7.52
C PRO A 112 2.36 19.98 7.71
N TRP A 113 3.08 20.42 6.68
CA TRP A 113 3.66 21.77 6.59
C TRP A 113 3.80 22.22 5.13
N SER A 114 4.04 23.52 4.93
CA SER A 114 4.40 24.08 3.61
C SER A 114 5.92 24.02 3.45
N GLN A 115 6.40 23.32 2.43
CA GLN A 115 7.81 23.15 2.14
C GLN A 115 8.24 24.11 1.04
N GLU A 116 9.15 25.02 1.35
CA GLU A 116 9.86 25.84 0.37
C GLU A 116 10.82 24.98 -0.48
N PRO A 117 11.26 25.45 -1.66
CA PRO A 117 12.19 24.72 -2.51
C PRO A 117 13.41 24.22 -1.74
N CYS A 118 13.65 22.90 -1.79
CA CYS A 118 14.71 22.25 -1.04
C CYS A 118 15.04 20.87 -1.64
N THR A 119 16.01 20.20 -1.04
CA THR A 119 16.24 18.77 -1.26
C THR A 119 15.91 18.03 0.03
N ILE A 120 15.03 17.04 -0.04
CA ILE A 120 14.70 16.12 1.04
C ILE A 120 15.44 14.80 0.79
N GLU A 121 16.17 14.34 1.80
CA GLU A 121 16.81 13.03 1.81
C GLU A 121 16.17 12.15 2.87
N VAL A 122 15.65 10.99 2.45
CA VAL A 122 15.02 10.00 3.31
C VAL A 122 15.86 8.74 3.29
N SER A 123 16.29 8.30 4.47
CA SER A 123 17.02 7.05 4.63
C SER A 123 16.70 6.40 5.96
N HIS A 124 16.91 5.09 6.03
CA HIS A 124 16.69 4.35 7.26
C HIS A 124 17.70 4.78 8.34
N HIS A 125 17.20 5.33 9.45
CA HIS A 125 18.04 5.75 10.57
C HIS A 125 18.24 4.62 11.61
N ALA A 126 17.15 4.08 12.15
CA ALA A 126 17.18 3.09 13.23
C ALA A 126 16.00 2.11 13.13
N GLN A 127 16.12 0.97 13.80
CA GLN A 127 15.09 -0.07 13.83
C GLN A 127 14.73 -0.37 15.28
N ALA A 128 13.43 -0.37 15.58
CA ALA A 128 12.89 -0.70 16.89
C ALA A 128 12.13 -2.03 16.83
N PHE A 129 12.12 -2.76 17.95
CA PHE A 129 11.24 -3.91 18.11
C PHE A 129 9.83 -3.43 18.42
N MET A 130 8.92 -3.67 17.48
CA MET A 130 7.51 -3.34 17.62
C MET A 130 6.73 -4.58 18.03
N LEU A 131 5.79 -4.44 18.97
CA LEU A 131 4.82 -5.47 19.25
C LEU A 131 3.92 -5.63 18.03
N LYS A 132 4.03 -6.78 17.37
CA LYS A 132 3.07 -7.19 16.36
C LYS A 132 1.96 -7.95 17.08
N ARG A 133 0.70 -7.61 16.80
CA ARG A 133 -0.39 -8.55 17.09
C ARG A 133 0.02 -9.88 16.46
N VAL A 134 -0.04 -10.97 17.23
CA VAL A 134 0.01 -12.31 16.63
C VAL A 134 -1.22 -12.38 15.74
N SER A 135 -1.04 -12.00 14.48
CA SER A 135 -2.09 -12.01 13.49
C SER A 135 -2.48 -13.47 13.36
N GLU A 136 -3.64 -13.83 13.86
CA GLU A 136 -4.42 -14.86 13.21
C GLU A 136 -4.75 -14.34 11.81
N GLU A 137 -3.86 -14.54 10.84
CA GLU A 137 -4.26 -14.60 9.44
C GLU A 137 -3.47 -15.74 8.82
N PRO A 138 -4.16 -16.79 8.32
CA PRO A 138 -5.29 -16.69 7.38
C PRO A 138 -6.55 -17.45 7.83
N ILE A 139 -6.81 -17.60 9.12
CA ILE A 139 -7.99 -18.35 9.58
C ILE A 139 -9.29 -17.58 9.24
N SER A 140 -9.36 -16.28 9.52
CA SER A 140 -10.59 -15.50 9.31
C SER A 140 -10.95 -15.31 7.84
N HIS A 141 -9.98 -14.98 6.97
CA HIS A 141 -10.25 -14.82 5.54
C HIS A 141 -10.56 -16.16 4.85
N ALA A 142 -9.81 -17.23 5.17
CA ALA A 142 -10.13 -18.56 4.67
C ALA A 142 -11.47 -19.07 5.22
N ALA A 143 -11.79 -18.78 6.49
CA ALA A 143 -13.09 -19.13 7.08
C ALA A 143 -14.25 -18.38 6.42
N SER A 144 -14.07 -17.10 6.07
CA SER A 144 -15.07 -16.33 5.30
C SER A 144 -15.30 -16.95 3.93
N ILE A 145 -14.23 -17.24 3.18
CA ILE A 145 -14.33 -17.89 1.86
C ILE A 145 -14.99 -19.28 1.99
N MET A 146 -14.61 -20.07 3.01
CA MET A 146 -15.21 -21.38 3.26
C MET A 146 -16.69 -21.28 3.62
N ALA A 147 -17.09 -20.29 4.42
CA ALA A 147 -18.49 -20.05 4.76
C ALA A 147 -19.32 -19.71 3.51
N ASP A 148 -18.81 -18.82 2.65
CA ASP A 148 -19.46 -18.44 1.40
C ASP A 148 -19.58 -19.62 0.42
N ILE A 149 -18.54 -20.47 0.32
CA ILE A 149 -18.58 -21.68 -0.51
C ILE A 149 -19.63 -22.67 0.01
N LEU A 150 -19.67 -22.89 1.33
CA LEU A 150 -20.62 -23.82 1.95
C LEU A 150 -22.07 -23.33 1.82
N GLU A 151 -22.30 -22.01 1.90
CA GLU A 151 -23.61 -21.41 1.68
C GLU A 151 -24.05 -21.56 0.22
N ASN A 152 -23.17 -21.28 -0.75
CA ASN A 152 -23.46 -21.49 -2.16
C ASN A 152 -23.67 -22.98 -2.52
N ALA A 153 -22.94 -23.89 -1.89
CA ALA A 153 -23.10 -25.33 -2.08
C ALA A 153 -24.47 -25.84 -1.55
N GLU A 154 -24.96 -25.28 -0.45
CA GLU A 154 -26.30 -25.57 0.06
C GLU A 154 -27.40 -25.02 -0.87
N ASN A 155 -27.27 -23.76 -1.29
CA ASN A 155 -28.23 -23.11 -2.19
C ASN A 155 -28.31 -23.79 -3.57
N SER A 156 -27.21 -24.36 -4.05
CA SER A 156 -27.16 -25.14 -5.30
C SER A 156 -27.60 -26.60 -5.13
N GLY A 157 -27.91 -27.04 -3.90
CA GLY A 157 -28.29 -28.42 -3.59
C GLY A 157 -27.12 -29.42 -3.67
N THR A 158 -25.88 -28.95 -3.73
CA THR A 158 -24.67 -29.78 -3.74
C THR A 158 -24.43 -30.45 -2.38
N ILE A 159 -24.81 -29.77 -1.28
CA ILE A 159 -24.82 -30.30 0.08
C ILE A 159 -26.16 -30.03 0.77
N SER A 160 -26.55 -30.85 1.74
CA SER A 160 -27.70 -30.58 2.61
C SER A 160 -27.36 -29.63 3.76
N ALA A 161 -28.38 -29.00 4.36
CA ALA A 161 -28.24 -28.19 5.56
C ALA A 161 -27.54 -28.93 6.73
N SER A 162 -27.82 -30.23 6.86
CA SER A 162 -27.16 -31.08 7.87
C SER A 162 -25.69 -31.31 7.58
N GLN A 163 -25.30 -31.49 6.31
CA GLN A 163 -23.90 -31.61 5.90
C GLN A 163 -23.14 -30.30 6.10
N LYS A 164 -23.76 -29.15 5.78
CA LYS A 164 -23.20 -27.82 6.05
C LYS A 164 -22.91 -27.60 7.54
N SER A 165 -23.87 -27.89 8.42
CA SER A 165 -23.68 -27.77 9.87
C SER A 165 -22.54 -28.65 10.39
N ALA A 166 -22.43 -29.90 9.93
CA ALA A 166 -21.36 -30.80 10.33
C ALA A 166 -19.97 -30.30 9.87
N LEU A 167 -19.87 -29.79 8.64
CA LEU A 167 -18.63 -29.24 8.11
C LEU A 167 -18.21 -27.96 8.84
N LEU A 168 -19.14 -27.06 9.14
CA LEU A 168 -18.85 -25.85 9.92
C LEU A 168 -18.39 -26.18 11.35
N GLN A 169 -19.01 -27.19 11.98
CA GLN A 169 -18.62 -27.65 13.33
C GLN A 169 -17.21 -28.26 13.34
N GLU A 170 -16.86 -29.03 12.31
CA GLU A 170 -15.52 -29.61 12.15
C GLU A 170 -14.45 -28.56 11.79
N ILE A 171 -14.82 -27.56 10.99
CA ILE A 171 -13.95 -26.42 10.70
C ILE A 171 -13.70 -25.63 11.98
N ALA A 172 -14.75 -25.36 12.77
CA ALA A 172 -14.62 -24.65 14.05
C ALA A 172 -13.76 -25.42 15.07
N SER A 173 -13.84 -26.77 15.10
CA SER A 173 -13.04 -27.60 16.02
C SER A 173 -11.56 -27.69 15.66
N ARG A 174 -11.17 -27.35 14.43
CA ARG A 174 -9.79 -27.40 13.94
C ARG A 174 -9.12 -26.03 13.86
N LEU A 175 -9.91 -24.96 13.97
CA LEU A 175 -9.44 -23.57 13.91
C LEU A 175 -9.34 -22.90 15.28
N LEU A 176 -9.93 -23.48 16.33
CA LEU A 176 -9.85 -23.07 17.73
C LEU A 176 -9.07 -24.10 18.55
#